data_AF-A0A4Y9JLD0-F1
#
_entry.id   AF-A0A4Y9JLD0-F1
#
_cell.length_a   1.000
_cell.length_b   1.000
_cell.length_c   1.000
_cell.angle_alpha   90.00
_cell.angle_beta   90.00
_cell.angle_gamma   90.00
#
_symmetry.space_group_name_H-M   'P 1'
#
loop_
_entity.id
_entity.type
_entity.pdbx_description
1 polymer ?
#
loop_
_entity_poly.entity_id
_entity_poly.type
_entity_poly.pdbx_seq_one_letter_code
_entity_poly.pdbx_strand_id
1 'polypeptide(L)'
;ESMTSAFFTKWFDNQLLPSLSEPHLIVMDNASFHPKAKLDKLAIAKGHYFLPLPPYSPELNPIEQYWATLKNKVRNLLRAGKSVYESLEYCL
;
A
#
# COMPACT_ATOMS: atom_id res chain seq x y z
N GLU A 1 15.37 9.75 2.41
CA GLU A 1 14.71 10.53 1.33
C GLU A 1 13.21 10.55 1.59
N SER A 2 12.51 11.62 1.19
CA SER A 2 11.06 11.72 1.34
C SER A 2 10.33 11.10 0.15
N MET A 3 9.11 10.62 0.36
CA MET A 3 8.26 10.11 -0.72
C MET A 3 7.81 11.26 -1.63
N THR A 4 8.18 11.23 -2.92
CA THR A 4 7.78 12.23 -3.92
C THR A 4 6.84 11.62 -4.96
N SER A 5 6.03 12.46 -5.63
CA SER A 5 5.13 11.97 -6.68
C SER A 5 5.87 11.28 -7.82
N ALA A 6 7.08 11.75 -8.17
CA ALA A 6 7.91 11.16 -9.21
C ALA A 6 8.42 9.77 -8.80
N PHE A 7 8.95 9.65 -7.57
CA PHE A 7 9.40 8.38 -7.04
C PHE A 7 8.26 7.37 -6.93
N PHE A 8 7.13 7.78 -6.35
CA PHE A 8 5.94 6.94 -6.22
C PHE A 8 5.44 6.45 -7.58
N THR A 9 5.33 7.35 -8.56
CA THR A 9 4.88 6.97 -9.91
C THR A 9 5.83 5.96 -10.56
N LYS A 10 7.14 6.14 -10.38
CA LYS A 10 8.15 5.20 -10.91
C LYS A 10 8.02 3.83 -10.26
N TRP A 11 7.82 3.78 -8.94
CA TRP A 11 7.55 2.52 -8.24
C TRP A 11 6.24 1.87 -8.71
N PHE A 12 5.17 2.67 -8.86
CA PHE A 12 3.87 2.18 -9.32
C PHE A 12 3.99 1.46 -10.67
N ASP A 13 4.62 2.10 -11.66
CA ASP A 13 4.76 1.57 -13.03
C ASP A 13 5.77 0.42 -13.13
N ASN A 14 6.89 0.51 -12.41
CA ASN A 14 8.01 -0.43 -12.58
C ASN A 14 8.00 -1.61 -11.61
N GLN A 15 7.24 -1.52 -10.50
CA GLN A 15 7.24 -2.54 -9.44
C GLN A 15 5.83 -3.06 -9.19
N LEU A 16 4.87 -2.19 -8.87
CA LEU A 16 3.52 -2.63 -8.53
C LEU A 16 2.81 -3.25 -9.73
N LEU A 17 2.64 -2.52 -10.84
CA LEU A 17 1.87 -3.02 -11.99
C LEU A 17 2.45 -4.33 -12.58
N PRO A 18 3.78 -4.50 -12.76
CA PRO A 18 4.34 -5.75 -13.27
C PRO A 18 4.17 -6.95 -12.32
N SER A 19 3.87 -6.72 -11.04
CA SER A 19 3.66 -7.78 -10.05
C SER A 19 2.22 -8.33 -10.04
N LEU A 20 1.31 -7.72 -10.81
CA LEU A 20 -0.10 -8.12 -10.88
C LEU A 20 -0.33 -9.03 -12.09
N SER A 21 -0.87 -10.24 -11.85
CA SER A 21 -1.02 -11.27 -12.89
C SER A 21 -2.33 -11.22 -13.67
N GLU A 22 -3.32 -10.48 -13.17
CA GLU A 22 -4.67 -10.39 -13.72
C GLU A 22 -5.22 -8.98 -13.55
N PRO A 23 -6.38 -8.62 -14.15
CA PRO A 23 -7.01 -7.34 -13.90
C PRO A 23 -7.32 -7.15 -12.41
N HIS A 24 -6.84 -6.05 -11.83
CA HIS A 24 -7.03 -5.72 -10.41
C HIS A 24 -7.64 -4.33 -10.29
N LEU A 25 -8.39 -4.11 -9.21
CA LEU A 25 -8.78 -2.77 -8.76
C LEU A 25 -7.79 -2.28 -7.70
N ILE A 26 -7.00 -1.28 -8.05
CA ILE A 26 -6.01 -0.67 -7.17
C ILE A 26 -6.67 0.46 -6.39
N VAL A 27 -6.93 0.21 -5.11
CA VAL A 27 -7.51 1.19 -4.18
C VAL A 27 -6.38 1.95 -3.49
N MET A 28 -6.45 3.28 -3.48
CA MET A 28 -5.39 4.13 -2.92
C MET A 28 -5.98 5.30 -2.13
N ASP A 29 -5.33 5.67 -1.02
CA ASP A 29 -5.69 6.87 -0.27
C ASP A 29 -5.36 8.17 -1.03
N ASN A 30 -5.83 9.30 -0.50
CA ASN A 30 -5.70 10.59 -1.15
C ASN A 30 -4.39 11.34 -0.83
N ALA A 31 -3.28 10.65 -0.57
CA ALA A 31 -2.00 11.29 -0.28
C ALA A 31 -1.62 12.33 -1.36
N SER A 32 -0.99 13.44 -0.94
CA SER A 32 -0.68 14.57 -1.83
C SER A 32 0.28 14.19 -2.96
N PHE A 33 1.17 13.23 -2.70
CA PHE A 33 2.12 12.71 -3.66
C PHE A 33 1.55 11.61 -4.58
N HIS A 34 0.26 11.28 -4.49
CA HIS A 34 -0.42 10.40 -5.45
C HIS A 34 -0.98 11.23 -6.62
N PRO A 35 -0.36 11.24 -7.81
CA PRO A 35 -0.90 11.93 -8.97
C PRO A 35 -2.03 11.10 -9.61
N LYS A 36 -3.21 11.09 -8.99
CA LYS A 36 -4.34 10.19 -9.30
C LYS A 36 -4.61 10.02 -10.80
N ALA A 37 -4.73 11.12 -11.55
CA ALA A 37 -5.00 11.08 -12.99
C ALA A 37 -3.87 10.41 -13.81
N LYS A 38 -2.63 10.47 -13.35
CA LYS A 38 -1.50 9.78 -13.98
C LYS A 38 -1.49 8.29 -13.63
N LEU A 39 -1.75 7.97 -12.36
CA LEU A 39 -1.81 6.58 -11.89
C LEU A 39 -2.96 5.81 -12.58
N ASP A 40 -4.12 6.45 -12.72
CA ASP A 40 -5.27 5.87 -13.43
C ASP A 40 -4.97 5.53 -14.89
N LYS A 41 -4.34 6.46 -15.63
CA LYS A 41 -3.89 6.21 -17.01
C LYS A 41 -2.89 5.05 -17.09
N LEU A 42 -1.96 4.96 -16.14
CA LEU A 42 -0.98 3.86 -16.11
C LEU A 42 -1.66 2.52 -15.81
N ALA A 43 -2.57 2.49 -14.84
CA ALA A 43 -3.32 1.30 -14.48
C ALA A 43 -4.14 0.78 -15.68
N ILE A 44 -4.92 1.65 -16.32
CA ILE A 44 -5.75 1.29 -17.49
C ILE A 44 -4.87 0.78 -18.64
N ALA A 45 -3.74 1.46 -18.92
CA ALA A 45 -2.81 1.05 -19.97
C ALA A 45 -2.19 -0.34 -19.73
N LYS A 46 -2.17 -0.82 -18.48
CA LYS A 46 -1.68 -2.15 -18.09
C LYS A 46 -2.80 -3.16 -17.84
N GLY A 47 -4.07 -2.80 -18.09
CA GLY A 47 -5.22 -3.68 -17.89
C GLY A 47 -5.74 -3.75 -16.46
N HIS A 48 -5.45 -2.75 -15.62
CA HIS A 48 -5.95 -2.63 -14.26
C HIS A 48 -6.81 -1.38 -14.10
N TYR A 49 -7.48 -1.26 -12.96
CA TYR A 49 -8.33 -0.13 -12.61
C TYR A 49 -7.76 0.60 -11.39
N PHE A 50 -8.00 1.90 -11.30
CA PHE A 50 -7.54 2.71 -10.19
C PHE A 50 -8.73 3.40 -9.51
N LEU A 51 -8.83 3.27 -8.18
CA LEU A 51 -9.90 3.87 -7.39
C LEU A 51 -9.28 4.70 -6.23
N PRO A 52 -9.24 6.03 -6.36
CA PRO A 52 -8.85 6.88 -5.24
C PRO A 52 -9.98 6.95 -4.21
N LEU A 53 -9.62 6.84 -2.93
CA LEU A 53 -10.57 6.98 -1.82
C LEU A 53 -10.88 8.46 -1.52
N PRO A 54 -12.07 8.73 -0.95
CA PRO A 54 -12.40 10.07 -0.45
C PRO A 54 -11.39 10.57 0.60
N PRO A 55 -11.22 11.90 0.74
CA PRO A 55 -10.42 12.47 1.81
C PRO A 55 -10.90 12.03 3.20
N TYR A 56 -9.96 11.75 4.09
CA TYR A 56 -10.22 11.40 5.50
C TYR A 56 -11.11 10.16 5.72
N SER A 57 -11.07 9.19 4.80
CA SER A 57 -11.81 7.92 4.91
C SER A 57 -10.89 6.71 5.16
N PRO A 58 -10.13 6.66 6.28
CA PRO A 58 -9.27 5.52 6.59
C PRO A 58 -10.05 4.21 6.79
N GLU A 59 -11.33 4.29 7.17
CA GLU A 59 -12.24 3.14 7.31
C GLU A 59 -12.48 2.41 5.98
N LEU A 60 -12.31 3.11 4.84
CA LEU A 60 -12.46 2.55 3.51
C LEU A 60 -11.15 1.96 2.95
N ASN A 61 -10.04 2.05 3.71
CA ASN A 61 -8.74 1.53 3.31
C ASN A 61 -8.41 0.24 4.10
N PRO A 62 -8.64 -0.97 3.55
CA PRO A 62 -8.47 -2.22 4.28
C PRO A 62 -7.06 -2.44 4.85
N ILE A 63 -6.04 -1.83 4.23
CA ILE A 63 -4.66 -1.95 4.71
C ILE A 63 -4.47 -1.34 6.10
N GLU A 64 -5.29 -0.35 6.49
CA GLU A 64 -5.22 0.27 7.82
C GLU A 64 -5.58 -0.73 8.92
N GLN A 65 -6.62 -1.56 8.69
CA GLN A 65 -7.03 -2.61 9.61
C GLN A 65 -5.98 -3.72 9.68
N TYR A 66 -5.38 -4.07 8.54
CA TYR A 66 -4.28 -5.03 8.50
C TYR A 66 -3.07 -4.54 9.31
N TRP A 67 -2.65 -3.29 9.11
CA TRP A 67 -1.55 -2.68 9.87
C TRP A 67 -1.85 -2.59 11.37
N ALA A 68 -3.08 -2.26 11.77
CA ALA A 68 -3.47 -2.26 13.17
C ALA A 68 -3.29 -3.65 13.80
N THR A 69 -3.74 -4.69 13.10
CA THR A 69 -3.59 -6.08 13.53
C THR A 69 -2.12 -6.51 13.61
N LEU A 70 -1.34 -6.24 12.55
CA LEU A 70 0.08 -6.58 12.49
C LEU A 70 0.87 -5.89 13.61
N LYS A 71 0.66 -4.58 13.82
CA LYS A 71 1.32 -3.83 14.91
C LYS A 71 0.98 -4.40 16.29
N ASN A 72 -0.26 -4.84 16.51
CA ASN A 72 -0.67 -5.46 17.77
C ASN A 72 0.02 -6.80 18.00
N LYS A 73 0.09 -7.66 16.97
CA LYS A 73 0.82 -8.94 17.04
C LYS A 73 2.30 -8.73 17.34
N VAL A 74 2.96 -7.86 16.57
CA VAL A 74 4.38 -7.51 16.77
C VAL A 74 4.59 -6.98 18.18
N ARG A 75 3.77 -6.05 18.67
CA ARG A 75 3.88 -5.52 20.04
C ARG A 75 3.82 -6.62 21.10
N ASN A 76 2.97 -7.63 20.93
CA ASN A 76 2.88 -8.74 21.89
C ASN A 76 4.12 -9.65 21.86
N LEU A 77 4.67 -9.91 20.68
CA LEU A 77 5.90 -10.70 20.52
C LEU A 77 7.13 -9.97 21.08
N LEU A 78 7.20 -8.64 20.90
CA LEU A 78 8.24 -7.81 21.52
C LEU A 78 8.19 -7.90 23.06
N ARG A 79 6.99 -7.94 23.66
CA ARG A 79 6.82 -8.14 25.12
C ARG A 79 7.27 -9.53 25.58
N ALA A 80 7.24 -10.52 24.69
CA ALA A 80 7.75 -11.86 24.94
C ALA A 80 9.27 -11.99 24.67
N GLY A 81 9.97 -10.87 24.41
CA GLY A 81 11.42 -10.82 24.23
C GLY A 81 11.91 -11.09 22.80
N LYS A 82 11.01 -11.18 21.81
CA LYS A 82 11.40 -11.28 20.39
C LYS A 82 11.89 -9.95 19.85
N SER A 83 12.75 -10.00 18.85
CA SER A 83 13.12 -8.83 18.03
C SER A 83 12.01 -8.46 17.05
N VAL A 84 12.08 -7.27 16.47
CA VAL A 84 11.15 -6.83 15.41
C VAL A 84 11.24 -7.75 14.19
N TYR A 85 12.45 -8.17 13.80
CA TYR A 85 12.65 -9.04 12.64
C TYR A 85 11.99 -10.40 12.82
N GLU A 86 12.24 -11.09 13.94
CA GLU A 86 11.60 -12.37 14.25
C GLU A 86 10.07 -12.22 14.36
N SER A 87 9.60 -11.09 14.88
CA SER A 87 8.17 -10.83 15.01
C SER A 87 7.50 -10.64 13.65
N LEU A 88 8.18 -9.98 12.70
CA LEU A 88 7.68 -9.79 11.34
C LEU A 88 7.71 -11.09 10.54
N GLU A 89 8.80 -11.87 10.62
CA GLU A 89 8.92 -13.18 9.98
C GLU A 89 7.86 -14.18 10.46
N TYR A 90 7.43 -14.07 11.73
CA TYR A 90 6.32 -14.88 12.24
C TYR A 90 4.94 -14.42 11.74
N CYS A 91 4.77 -13.14 11.43
CA CYS A 91 3.45 -12.55 11.13
C CYS A 91 3.11 -12.47 9.64
N LEU A 92 4.13 -12.45 8.77
CA LEU A 92 4.03 -12.29 7.32
C LEU A 92 4.36 -13.61 6.63
#